data_AF-A0A377E3L4-F1
#
_entry.id   AF-A0A377E3L4-F1
#
_cell.length_a   1.000
_cell.length_b   1.000
_cell.length_c   1.000
_cell.angle_alpha   90.00
_cell.angle_beta   90.00
_cell.angle_gamma   90.00
#
_symmetry.space_group_name_H-M   'P 1'
#
loop_
_entity.id
_entity.type
_entity.pdbx_description
1 polymer ?
#
loop_
_entity_poly.entity_id
_entity_poly.type
_entity_poly.pdbx_seq_one_letter_code
_entity_poly.pdbx_strand_id
1 'polypeptide(L)'
;MTAADRSCLCTLRQALDWCDELDPDGEFGLGVAVDVYHVWWDPDLASQILRAGKRLLAFHVSDWLIPTTDLVNDRGMPGDGVINIPSIRRLVENAGFNGAIG
;
A
#
# COMPACT_ATOMS: atom_id res chain seq x y z
N MET A 1 -8.24 8.96 4.51
CA MET A 1 -7.21 9.54 3.61
C MET A 1 -6.62 10.77 4.30
N THR A 2 -5.31 10.78 4.55
CA THR A 2 -4.58 11.85 5.28
C THR A 2 -3.73 12.73 4.36
N ALA A 3 -4.14 12.83 3.09
CA ALA A 3 -3.43 13.59 2.06
C ALA A 3 -3.34 15.08 2.38
N ALA A 4 -4.37 15.64 3.04
CA ALA A 4 -4.45 17.06 3.34
C ALA A 4 -3.64 17.49 4.57
N ASP A 5 -3.31 16.56 5.47
CA ASP A 5 -2.76 16.88 6.80
C ASP A 5 -1.42 16.20 7.12
N ARG A 6 -1.06 15.09 6.44
CA ARG A 6 0.11 14.29 6.84
C ARG A 6 1.03 13.80 5.73
N SER A 7 0.60 13.77 4.46
CA SER A 7 1.45 13.27 3.38
C SER A 7 1.20 14.00 2.07
N CYS A 8 2.27 14.46 1.41
CA CYS A 8 2.22 14.90 0.02
C CYS A 8 2.27 13.74 -0.98
N LEU A 9 2.59 12.52 -0.52
CA LEU A 9 2.62 11.29 -1.30
C LEU A 9 1.35 10.49 -1.02
N CYS A 10 0.44 10.43 -2.00
CA CYS A 10 -0.93 9.99 -1.75
C CYS A 10 -1.35 8.74 -2.52
N THR A 11 -0.55 8.30 -3.49
CA THR A 11 -0.85 7.11 -4.31
C THR A 11 0.38 6.23 -4.44
N LEU A 12 0.15 4.93 -4.67
CA LEU A 12 1.23 3.99 -4.95
C LEU A 12 1.95 4.36 -6.27
N ARG A 13 1.21 4.90 -7.25
CA ARG A 13 1.78 5.40 -8.51
C ARG A 13 2.84 6.47 -8.26
N GLN A 14 2.51 7.52 -7.51
CA GLN A 14 3.45 8.60 -7.21
C GLN A 14 4.70 8.07 -6.49
N ALA A 15 4.53 7.13 -5.55
CA ALA A 15 5.64 6.53 -4.82
C ALA A 15 6.59 5.78 -5.77
N LEU A 16 6.03 5.01 -6.70
CA LEU A 16 6.81 4.28 -7.69
C LEU A 16 7.47 5.19 -8.72
N ASP A 17 6.80 6.27 -9.13
CA ASP A 17 7.38 7.28 -10.04
C ASP A 17 8.65 7.90 -9.42
N TRP A 18 8.63 8.19 -8.11
CA TRP A 18 9.82 8.66 -7.39
C TRP A 18 10.89 7.58 -7.26
N CYS A 19 10.51 6.32 -7.06
CA CYS A 19 11.48 5.22 -7.03
C CYS A 19 12.21 5.08 -8.37
N ASP A 20 11.48 5.24 -9.48
CA ASP A 20 12.06 5.15 -10.82
C ASP A 20 12.95 6.35 -11.15
N GLU A 21 12.62 7.55 -10.65
CA GLU A 21 13.45 8.75 -10.83
C GLU A 21 14.73 8.74 -9.97
N LEU A 22 14.62 8.29 -8.71
CA LEU A 22 15.70 8.41 -7.72
C LEU A 22 16.62 7.18 -7.66
N ASP A 23 16.13 6.01 -8.06
CA ASP A 23 16.88 4.75 -8.07
C ASP A 23 16.52 3.93 -9.32
N PRO A 24 16.81 4.44 -10.53
CA PRO A 24 16.36 3.84 -11.80
C PRO A 24 16.86 2.40 -11.99
N ASP A 25 18.07 2.11 -11.50
CA ASP A 25 18.71 0.79 -11.62
C ASP A 25 18.38 -0.14 -10.43
N GLY A 26 17.76 0.37 -9.37
CA GLY A 26 17.36 -0.40 -8.19
C GLY A 26 18.51 -0.79 -7.26
N GLU A 27 19.69 -0.18 -7.40
CA GLU A 27 20.89 -0.51 -6.64
C GLU A 27 20.83 -0.01 -5.18
N PHE A 28 20.10 1.08 -4.93
CA PHE A 28 19.94 1.64 -3.58
C PHE A 28 18.89 0.91 -2.75
N GLY A 29 18.15 -0.03 -3.36
CA GLY A 29 17.07 -0.76 -2.70
C GLY A 29 15.87 0.14 -2.37
N LEU A 30 15.65 1.21 -3.13
CA LEU A 30 14.53 2.11 -2.92
C LEU A 30 13.23 1.44 -3.36
N GLY A 31 12.22 1.49 -2.49
CA GLY A 31 10.93 0.87 -2.74
C GLY A 31 9.83 1.38 -1.83
N VAL A 32 8.75 0.61 -1.78
CA VAL A 32 7.47 1.01 -1.19
C VAL A 32 7.01 0.00 -0.15
N ALA A 33 6.42 0.51 0.93
CA ALA A 33 5.60 -0.27 1.85
C ALA A 33 4.13 -0.10 1.45
N VAL A 34 3.45 -1.20 1.14
CA VAL A 34 2.02 -1.20 0.82
C VAL A 34 1.23 -1.45 2.09
N ASP A 35 0.67 -0.39 2.65
CA ASP A 35 -0.29 -0.47 3.75
C ASP A 35 -1.71 -0.34 3.19
N VAL A 36 -2.52 -1.39 3.38
CA VAL A 36 -3.88 -1.46 2.83
C VAL A 36 -4.76 -0.29 3.27
N TYR A 37 -4.55 0.27 4.47
CA TYR A 37 -5.32 1.41 4.98
C TYR A 37 -5.15 2.66 4.12
N HIS A 38 -3.98 2.81 3.48
CA HIS A 38 -3.64 3.98 2.69
C HIS A 38 -4.00 3.85 1.21
N VAL A 39 -4.16 2.62 0.69
CA VAL A 39 -4.24 2.38 -0.75
C VAL A 39 -5.53 1.68 -1.22
N TRP A 40 -6.34 1.10 -0.32
CA TRP A 40 -7.49 0.26 -0.71
C TRP A 40 -8.53 0.94 -1.63
N TRP A 41 -8.62 2.27 -1.56
CA TRP A 41 -9.56 3.09 -2.32
C TRP A 41 -9.11 3.35 -3.77
N ASP A 42 -7.84 3.11 -4.09
CA ASP A 42 -7.22 3.51 -5.36
C ASP A 42 -7.65 2.54 -6.49
N PRO A 43 -8.31 3.02 -7.56
CA PRO A 43 -8.71 2.18 -8.68
C PRO A 43 -7.52 1.58 -9.45
N ASP A 44 -6.35 2.21 -9.42
CA ASP A 44 -5.15 1.72 -10.11
C ASP A 44 -4.36 0.72 -9.25
N LEU A 45 -4.78 0.43 -8.02
CA LEU A 45 -4.02 -0.34 -7.03
C LEU A 45 -3.44 -1.64 -7.59
N ALA A 46 -4.27 -2.45 -8.25
CA ALA A 46 -3.83 -3.73 -8.80
C ALA A 46 -2.71 -3.57 -9.84
N SER A 47 -2.84 -2.58 -10.73
CA SER A 47 -1.82 -2.29 -11.73
C SER A 47 -0.51 -1.81 -11.10
N GLN A 48 -0.60 -1.00 -10.04
CA GLN A 48 0.58 -0.43 -9.39
C GLN A 48 1.28 -1.45 -8.48
N ILE A 49 0.55 -2.35 -7.81
CA ILE A 49 1.18 -3.47 -7.07
C ILE A 49 1.98 -4.36 -8.02
N LEU A 50 1.41 -4.71 -9.18
CA LEU A 50 2.11 -5.52 -10.17
C LEU A 50 3.35 -4.80 -10.73
N ARG A 51 3.26 -3.47 -10.98
CA ARG A 51 4.40 -2.64 -11.37
C ARG A 51 5.50 -2.63 -10.30
N ALA A 52 5.12 -2.55 -9.02
CA ALA A 52 6.08 -2.42 -7.93
C ALA A 52 7.07 -3.59 -7.87
N GLY A 53 6.60 -4.83 -8.06
CA GLY A 53 7.46 -6.02 -8.15
C GLY A 53 8.48 -6.11 -7.01
N LYS A 54 9.77 -6.13 -7.35
CA LYS A 54 10.88 -6.17 -6.37
C LYS A 54 10.99 -4.93 -5.48
N ARG A 55 10.34 -3.82 -5.83
CA ARG A 55 10.27 -2.61 -4.99
C ARG A 55 9.24 -2.73 -3.88
N LEU A 56 8.45 -3.80 -3.79
CA LEU A 56 7.59 -4.07 -2.63
C LEU A 56 8.46 -4.52 -1.45
N LEU A 57 8.68 -3.64 -0.49
CA LEU A 57 9.56 -3.89 0.66
C LEU A 57 8.79 -4.31 1.92
N ALA A 58 7.52 -3.92 2.02
CA ALA A 58 6.66 -4.27 3.15
C ALA A 58 5.19 -4.36 2.73
N PHE A 59 4.42 -5.16 3.46
CA PHE A 59 2.97 -5.25 3.33
C PHE A 59 2.33 -5.17 4.73
N HIS A 60 1.58 -4.11 4.98
CA HIS A 60 0.90 -3.88 6.25
C HIS A 60 -0.60 -4.07 6.11
N VAL A 61 -1.21 -4.75 7.09
CA VAL A 61 -2.64 -5.05 7.10
C VAL A 61 -3.35 -4.40 8.28
N SER A 62 -4.46 -3.77 7.97
CA SER A 62 -5.49 -3.33 8.90
C SER A 62 -6.79 -3.23 8.11
N ASP A 63 -7.86 -2.72 8.70
CA ASP A 63 -9.14 -2.57 8.00
C ASP A 63 -9.74 -1.17 8.11
N TRP A 64 -10.65 -0.88 7.19
CA TRP A 64 -11.41 0.37 7.15
C TRP A 64 -12.81 0.14 7.69
N LEU A 65 -13.11 0.68 8.87
CA LEU A 65 -14.40 0.54 9.53
C LEU A 65 -15.48 1.40 8.86
N ILE A 66 -16.74 0.96 8.95
CA ILE A 66 -17.90 1.79 8.58
C ILE A 66 -18.84 1.91 9.80
N PRO A 67 -19.00 3.11 10.39
CA PRO A 67 -18.27 4.34 10.08
C PRO A 67 -16.82 4.30 10.59
N THR A 68 -15.90 4.97 9.89
CA THR A 68 -14.59 5.35 10.44
C THR A 68 -14.74 6.72 11.10
N THR A 69 -14.30 6.83 12.35
CA THR A 69 -14.52 8.01 13.21
C THR A 69 -13.23 8.78 13.52
N ASP A 70 -12.05 8.16 13.38
CA ASP A 70 -10.74 8.82 13.47
C ASP A 70 -9.77 8.25 12.42
N LEU A 71 -9.10 9.12 11.66
CA LEU A 71 -8.24 8.69 10.53
C LEU A 71 -6.90 8.06 10.95
N VAL A 72 -6.59 8.05 12.24
CA VAL A 72 -5.29 7.62 12.79
C VAL A 72 -5.49 6.47 13.78
N ASN A 73 -6.40 6.64 14.72
CA ASN A 73 -6.59 5.76 15.87
C ASN A 73 -7.77 4.79 15.70
N ASP A 74 -8.52 4.86 14.59
CA ASP A 74 -9.71 4.03 14.33
C ASP A 74 -9.49 3.06 13.17
N ARG A 75 -8.31 2.42 13.15
CA ARG A 75 -8.02 1.32 12.24
C ARG A 75 -8.69 0.05 12.77
N GLY A 76 -9.44 -0.65 11.91
CA GLY A 76 -10.06 -1.93 12.25
C GLY A 76 -9.06 -3.07 12.29
N MET A 77 -9.36 -4.12 13.05
CA MET A 77 -8.66 -5.40 12.91
C MET A 77 -8.96 -6.00 11.53
N PRO A 78 -8.01 -6.70 10.89
CA PRO A 78 -8.26 -7.34 9.59
C PRO A 78 -9.51 -8.23 9.62
N GLY A 79 -10.50 -7.89 8.79
CA GLY A 79 -11.78 -8.61 8.69
C GLY A 79 -12.97 -7.89 9.32
N ASP A 80 -12.76 -6.85 10.12
CA ASP A 80 -13.84 -6.07 10.75
C ASP A 80 -14.41 -4.96 9.83
N GLY A 81 -13.70 -4.64 8.74
CA GLY A 81 -14.03 -3.53 7.86
C GLY A 81 -14.39 -3.97 6.45
N VAL A 82 -14.19 -3.05 5.51
CA VAL A 82 -14.60 -3.22 4.10
C VAL A 82 -13.45 -3.48 3.14
N ILE A 83 -12.21 -3.50 3.61
CA ILE A 83 -11.07 -3.74 2.73
C ILE A 83 -11.08 -5.20 2.29
N ASN A 84 -10.99 -5.44 0.98
CA ASN A 84 -10.80 -6.78 0.44
C ASN A 84 -9.33 -7.23 0.57
N ILE A 85 -8.89 -7.43 1.81
CA ILE A 85 -7.51 -7.78 2.18
C ILE A 85 -7.04 -9.06 1.47
N PRO A 86 -7.83 -10.16 1.37
CA PRO A 86 -7.38 -11.36 0.66
C PRO A 86 -7.03 -11.11 -0.81
N SER A 87 -7.79 -10.25 -1.49
CA SER A 87 -7.51 -9.91 -2.90
C SER A 87 -6.24 -9.08 -3.03
N ILE A 88 -6.04 -8.09 -2.17
CA ILE A 88 -4.82 -7.26 -2.16
C ILE A 88 -3.60 -8.11 -1.81
N ARG A 89 -3.71 -8.99 -0.81
CA ARG A 89 -2.65 -9.94 -0.44
C ARG A 89 -2.23 -10.80 -1.63
N ARG A 90 -3.20 -11.35 -2.37
CA ARG A 90 -2.93 -12.15 -3.56
C ARG A 90 -2.20 -11.36 -4.66
N LEU A 91 -2.55 -10.07 -4.83
CA LEU A 91 -1.85 -9.20 -5.77
C LEU A 91 -0.38 -8.99 -5.37
N VAL A 92 -0.13 -8.74 -4.08
CA VAL A 92 1.22 -8.53 -3.54
C VAL A 92 2.07 -9.81 -3.64
N GLU A 93 1.49 -10.98 -3.34
CA GLU A 93 2.15 -12.29 -3.55
C GLU A 93 2.44 -12.55 -5.03
N ASN A 94 1.50 -12.28 -5.93
CA ASN A 94 1.68 -12.43 -7.37
C ASN A 94 2.74 -11.47 -7.95
N ALA A 95 2.94 -10.30 -7.31
CA ALA A 95 4.02 -9.37 -7.65
C ALA A 95 5.39 -9.83 -7.13
N GLY A 96 5.46 -10.94 -6.39
CA GLY A 96 6.71 -11.56 -5.93
C GLY A 96 7.11 -11.23 -4.50
N PHE A 97 6.25 -10.56 -3.72
CA PHE A 97 6.54 -10.28 -2.32
C PHE A 97 6.41 -11.54 -1.46
N ASN A 98 7.48 -11.87 -0.72
CA ASN A 98 7.57 -13.03 0.17
C ASN A 98 7.94 -12.67 1.62
N GLY A 99 7.89 -11.37 1.96
CA GLY A 99 8.21 -10.87 3.30
C GLY A 99 7.11 -11.15 4.32
N ALA A 100 7.41 -10.82 5.59
CA ALA A 100 6.45 -10.87 6.67
C ALA A 100 5.29 -9.87 6.44
N ILE A 101 4.12 -10.22 6.95
CA ILE A 101 2.94 -9.35 6.99
C ILE A 101 2.97 -8.62 8.32
N GLY A 102 2.99 -7.29 8.27
CA GLY A 102 2.97 -6.42 9.44
C GLY A 102 1.61 -5.84 9.75
#